data_AF-A0A6A4TA48-F1
#
_entry.id   AF-A0A6A4TA48-F1
#
_cell.length_a   1.000
_cell.length_b   1.000
_cell.length_c   1.000
_cell.angle_alpha   90.00
_cell.angle_beta   90.00
_cell.angle_gamma   90.00
#
_symmetry.space_group_name_H-M   'P 1'
#
loop_
_entity.id
_entity.type
_entity.pdbx_description
1 polymer ?
#
loop_
_entity_poly.entity_id
_entity_poly.type
_entity_poly.pdbx_seq_one_letter_code
_entity_poly.pdbx_strand_id
1 'polypeptide(L)'
;MLNAPESASLQTSPLRHVINPPPLAPGVSGSQFQTALEPVFSPREPVLSRWKTKELVHDFASVEKGKSVHSSAMAAISSSNTCFALELFRTLSQANPAGNVFVSPLSISSALAMVFLGARGDTAAQMSQALSFRSGEAVHADFETLIGDINSPSTSYILKTANRLYGELTGNFLPQFLEATQKYYQADLRPVDFIGAPEACRGEINDWVEQQTENKIKDLLKPGTVSTMTRLALVNAIYFKGNWMNRFDEANTKEMPFKVKQNETKLVQMMYQMKKLHYNYIPEHGLQILELPYVDEELSMFILLPEESNRGSDPLLKLEKQLTQERLDEWTSRENMDAVDVFVHLPKFKLEEDYELNQPLAKLGMTDVFCSAKADLSGMNGEGGLFLSTVAHKAFVEGNRTMSMKVLVTGGSGLVGQAIQHVVKEERGAKEGEEWIFLSSKDADLMKAEETLALFQKHRPTHVIHLAAMVGGLYRNMKYNLDFWRNNVYINDNVLNAAHEVGAIKVVSCLSTCIFPDKTTYPIDETMVQ
;
A
#
# COMPACT_ATOMS: atom_id res chain seq x y z
N MET A 1 20.44 -50.24 47.70
CA MET A 1 21.68 -50.81 48.29
C MET A 1 22.84 -50.16 47.55
N LEU A 2 23.69 -49.34 48.18
CA LEU A 2 24.71 -49.70 49.18
C LEU A 2 25.83 -50.57 48.57
N ASN A 3 26.91 -49.96 48.07
CA ASN A 3 28.16 -49.80 48.85
C ASN A 3 29.28 -49.09 48.07
N ALA A 4 30.07 -48.29 48.80
CA ALA A 4 31.50 -48.05 48.55
C ALA A 4 32.31 -48.80 49.65
N PRO A 5 33.62 -49.03 49.49
CA PRO A 5 34.66 -48.08 49.95
C PRO A 5 35.73 -47.81 48.86
N GLU A 6 36.58 -46.77 48.84
CA GLU A 6 37.21 -45.88 49.84
C GLU A 6 38.65 -46.29 50.28
N SER A 7 39.64 -45.50 49.82
CA SER A 7 40.92 -45.18 50.48
C SER A 7 41.69 -44.18 49.59
N ALA A 8 41.89 -42.91 50.02
CA ALA A 8 43.12 -42.38 50.64
C ALA A 8 44.16 -41.85 49.61
N SER A 9 44.82 -40.68 49.78
CA SER A 9 44.75 -39.65 50.84
C SER A 9 45.52 -38.35 50.48
N LEU A 10 45.01 -37.17 50.91
CA LEU A 10 45.74 -35.88 51.17
C LEU A 10 46.44 -35.22 49.94
N GLN A 11 46.55 -33.90 49.73
CA GLN A 11 46.06 -32.64 50.34
C GLN A 11 46.29 -31.50 49.27
N THR A 12 46.02 -30.19 49.41
CA THR A 12 45.60 -29.32 50.54
C THR A 12 44.30 -28.54 50.20
N SER A 13 44.30 -27.20 50.24
CA SER A 13 43.21 -26.21 50.12
C SER A 13 43.80 -24.78 50.27
N PRO A 14 43.08 -23.63 50.18
CA PRO A 14 41.65 -23.44 49.89
C PRO A 14 41.29 -22.23 48.95
N LEU A 15 39.99 -21.91 48.94
CA LEU A 15 39.32 -20.61 48.70
C LEU A 15 38.91 -20.15 47.27
N ARG A 16 37.66 -19.66 47.23
CA ARG A 16 36.99 -18.91 46.16
C ARG A 16 36.85 -17.44 46.61
N HIS A 17 36.75 -16.47 45.69
CA HIS A 17 35.47 -15.82 45.34
C HIS A 17 35.63 -14.70 44.27
N VAL A 18 34.49 -14.31 43.70
CA VAL A 18 34.29 -13.32 42.62
C VAL A 18 34.20 -11.89 43.17
N ILE A 19 34.63 -10.87 42.41
CA ILE A 19 34.06 -9.48 42.36
C ILE A 19 34.66 -8.70 41.16
N ASN A 20 33.88 -7.81 40.53
CA ASN A 20 34.30 -6.89 39.44
C ASN A 20 34.62 -5.47 39.99
N PRO A 21 34.73 -4.40 39.16
CA PRO A 21 35.99 -3.82 38.67
C PRO A 21 36.30 -2.42 39.27
N PRO A 22 37.41 -1.77 38.86
CA PRO A 22 37.34 -0.31 38.62
C PRO A 22 38.15 0.19 37.37
N PRO A 23 38.00 1.47 36.96
CA PRO A 23 38.47 1.99 35.65
C PRO A 23 39.40 3.24 35.70
N LEU A 24 39.66 3.82 34.51
CA LEU A 24 40.15 5.19 34.17
C LEU A 24 41.68 5.43 33.93
N ALA A 25 41.94 6.46 33.09
CA ALA A 25 43.19 6.81 32.37
C ALA A 25 43.83 8.13 32.92
N PRO A 26 44.64 8.98 32.21
CA PRO A 26 45.36 8.92 30.91
C PRO A 26 46.84 9.45 30.92
N GLY A 27 47.52 9.59 29.76
CA GLY A 27 48.85 10.26 29.62
C GLY A 27 49.42 10.33 28.17
N VAL A 28 50.25 11.32 27.82
CA VAL A 28 50.51 11.78 26.40
C VAL A 28 52.01 11.95 26.03
N SER A 29 52.35 11.86 24.72
CA SER A 29 53.59 12.33 24.00
C SER A 29 54.91 11.52 24.11
N GLY A 30 55.86 11.55 23.14
CA GLY A 30 55.84 12.04 21.74
C GLY A 30 57.24 12.18 21.04
N SER A 31 57.32 12.02 19.69
CA SER A 31 58.49 12.23 18.77
C SER A 31 59.68 11.22 18.84
N GLN A 32 60.62 11.06 17.88
CA GLN A 32 61.02 11.84 16.67
C GLN A 32 61.81 11.00 15.59
N PHE A 33 61.94 11.54 14.34
CA PHE A 33 62.74 11.10 13.14
C PHE A 33 62.21 9.87 12.32
N GLN A 34 62.04 9.85 10.98
CA GLN A 34 62.77 10.33 9.75
C GLN A 34 64.08 9.56 9.46
N THR A 35 64.43 9.12 8.23
CA THR A 35 63.95 9.37 6.83
C THR A 35 64.29 8.13 5.94
N ALA A 36 64.14 7.97 4.60
CA ALA A 36 63.79 8.84 3.43
C ALA A 36 63.47 7.99 2.14
N LEU A 37 63.03 8.69 1.07
CA LEU A 37 63.04 8.35 -0.39
C LEU A 37 62.05 7.32 -0.99
N GLU A 38 61.16 7.87 -1.83
CA GLU A 38 60.21 7.26 -2.80
C GLU A 38 60.86 7.12 -4.22
N PRO A 39 60.21 6.61 -5.30
CA PRO A 39 58.76 6.37 -5.56
C PRO A 39 58.43 4.89 -5.95
N VAL A 40 57.20 4.43 -6.22
CA VAL A 40 56.16 4.90 -7.17
C VAL A 40 54.75 4.36 -6.77
N PHE A 41 53.71 5.16 -7.07
CA PHE A 41 52.26 4.92 -6.88
C PHE A 41 51.77 4.65 -5.43
N SER A 42 51.05 5.64 -4.88
CA SER A 42 50.35 5.57 -3.60
C SER A 42 48.82 5.57 -3.81
N PRO A 43 48.07 4.67 -3.16
CA PRO A 43 46.71 4.95 -2.73
C PRO A 43 46.75 5.90 -1.51
N ARG A 44 45.74 6.77 -1.36
CA ARG A 44 45.64 7.73 -0.24
C ARG A 44 44.34 7.56 0.54
N GLU A 45 44.49 7.28 1.83
CA GLU A 45 43.62 7.75 2.89
C GLU A 45 44.47 8.51 3.93
N PRO A 46 43.87 9.27 4.86
CA PRO A 46 42.67 10.08 4.76
C PRO A 46 42.98 11.57 5.05
N VAL A 47 42.06 12.50 4.73
CA VAL A 47 42.21 13.93 5.09
C VAL A 47 40.96 14.49 5.75
N LEU A 48 40.89 14.38 7.07
CA LEU A 48 40.04 15.24 7.90
C LEU A 48 40.78 16.54 8.21
N SER A 49 40.44 17.64 7.51
CA SER A 49 40.33 19.02 8.06
C SER A 49 40.41 20.12 6.99
N ARG A 50 39.25 20.52 6.43
CA ARG A 50 38.90 21.93 6.08
C ARG A 50 37.58 22.01 5.30
N TRP A 51 36.48 22.20 6.01
CA TRP A 51 35.28 22.84 5.46
C TRP A 51 34.83 23.92 6.45
N LYS A 52 34.43 25.09 5.92
CA LYS A 52 34.08 26.25 6.75
C LYS A 52 32.61 26.16 7.17
N THR A 53 32.32 26.45 8.42
CA THR A 53 30.96 26.46 8.99
C THR A 53 30.12 27.65 8.51
N LYS A 54 29.82 27.69 7.20
CA LYS A 54 28.87 28.65 6.61
C LYS A 54 27.92 28.09 5.54
N GLU A 55 28.24 26.98 4.88
CA GLU A 55 27.39 26.44 3.80
C GLU A 55 26.25 25.55 4.34
N LEU A 56 26.51 24.68 5.33
CA LEU A 56 25.51 23.80 5.95
C LEU A 56 24.25 24.52 6.48
N VAL A 57 24.37 25.75 6.97
CA VAL A 57 23.21 26.51 7.50
C VAL A 57 22.25 26.92 6.37
N HIS A 58 22.76 27.13 5.15
CA HIS A 58 21.93 27.39 3.98
C HIS A 58 21.22 26.12 3.49
N ASP A 59 21.89 24.97 3.50
CA ASP A 59 21.26 23.70 3.09
C ASP A 59 20.18 23.27 4.08
N PHE A 60 20.44 23.29 5.39
CA PHE A 60 19.40 22.99 6.39
C PHE A 60 18.21 23.94 6.29
N ALA A 61 18.43 25.26 6.17
CA ALA A 61 17.34 26.22 5.98
C ALA A 61 16.60 26.06 4.63
N SER A 62 17.25 25.48 3.61
CA SER A 62 16.62 25.20 2.31
C SER A 62 15.84 23.89 2.33
N VAL A 63 16.30 22.88 3.06
CA VAL A 63 15.57 21.63 3.31
C VAL A 63 14.36 21.88 4.22
N GLU A 64 14.48 22.71 5.26
CA GLU A 64 13.36 23.12 6.10
C GLU A 64 12.33 23.95 5.33
N LYS A 65 12.76 24.89 4.48
CA LYS A 65 11.85 25.60 3.57
C LYS A 65 11.20 24.69 2.54
N GLY A 66 11.94 23.75 1.95
CA GLY A 66 11.40 22.76 1.03
C GLY A 66 10.32 21.90 1.68
N LYS A 67 10.59 21.38 2.89
CA LYS A 67 9.60 20.65 3.69
C LYS A 67 8.40 21.50 4.09
N SER A 68 8.62 22.74 4.54
CA SER A 68 7.56 23.66 4.96
C SER A 68 6.63 24.06 3.81
N VAL A 69 7.17 24.26 2.61
CA VAL A 69 6.36 24.54 1.41
C VAL A 69 5.60 23.28 0.98
N HIS A 70 6.25 22.12 0.86
CA HIS A 70 5.55 20.86 0.54
C HIS A 70 4.44 20.52 1.55
N SER A 71 4.69 20.67 2.86
CA SER A 71 3.65 20.42 3.87
C SER A 71 2.48 21.41 3.75
N SER A 72 2.74 22.67 3.38
CA SER A 72 1.67 23.66 3.18
C SER A 72 0.83 23.39 1.93
N ALA A 73 1.46 22.93 0.84
CA ALA A 73 0.79 22.57 -0.40
C ALA A 73 -0.07 21.30 -0.22
N MET A 74 0.50 20.25 0.39
CA MET A 74 -0.23 19.02 0.73
C MET A 74 -1.42 19.29 1.67
N ALA A 75 -1.27 20.20 2.64
CA ALA A 75 -2.38 20.62 3.50
C ALA A 75 -3.48 21.39 2.72
N ALA A 76 -3.11 22.23 1.75
CA ALA A 76 -4.07 22.98 0.93
C ALA A 76 -4.89 22.08 0.00
N ILE A 77 -4.24 21.15 -0.72
CA ILE A 77 -4.95 20.20 -1.58
C ILE A 77 -5.75 19.16 -0.77
N SER A 78 -5.25 18.75 0.40
CA SER A 78 -6.01 17.90 1.33
C SER A 78 -7.28 18.60 1.83
N SER A 79 -7.19 19.85 2.31
CA SER A 79 -8.37 20.64 2.71
C SER A 79 -9.37 20.84 1.57
N SER A 80 -8.89 21.13 0.36
CA SER A 80 -9.75 21.26 -0.83
C SER A 80 -10.51 19.96 -1.11
N ASN A 81 -9.81 18.82 -1.06
CA ASN A 81 -10.40 17.49 -1.23
C ASN A 81 -11.37 17.10 -0.10
N THR A 82 -11.10 17.49 1.15
CA THR A 82 -12.01 17.26 2.30
C THR A 82 -13.28 18.12 2.19
N CYS A 83 -13.17 19.37 1.75
CA CYS A 83 -14.32 20.22 1.49
C CYS A 83 -15.22 19.60 0.38
N PHE A 84 -14.62 19.25 -0.76
CA PHE A 84 -15.32 18.55 -1.84
C PHE A 84 -15.91 17.21 -1.39
N ALA A 85 -15.20 16.44 -0.56
CA ALA A 85 -15.68 15.18 -0.01
C ALA A 85 -17.00 15.34 0.76
N LEU A 86 -17.09 16.37 1.61
CA LEU A 86 -18.28 16.63 2.41
C LEU A 86 -19.48 17.07 1.55
N GLU A 87 -19.27 17.98 0.59
CA GLU A 87 -20.36 18.42 -0.29
C GLU A 87 -20.84 17.31 -1.24
N LEU A 88 -19.92 16.52 -1.80
CA LEU A 88 -20.26 15.34 -2.60
C LEU A 88 -21.00 14.29 -1.77
N PHE A 89 -20.51 13.96 -0.57
CA PHE A 89 -21.15 13.01 0.33
C PHE A 89 -22.58 13.42 0.69
N ARG A 90 -22.79 14.69 1.10
CA ARG A 90 -24.15 15.21 1.37
C ARG A 90 -25.04 15.16 0.13
N THR A 91 -24.49 15.41 -1.07
CA THR A 91 -25.23 15.35 -2.34
C THR A 91 -25.63 13.94 -2.73
N LEU A 92 -24.77 12.94 -2.47
CA LEU A 92 -25.05 11.52 -2.71
C LEU A 92 -26.03 10.95 -1.68
N SER A 93 -25.86 11.26 -0.38
CA SER A 93 -26.78 10.84 0.68
C SER A 93 -28.20 11.39 0.46
N GLN A 94 -28.33 12.67 0.06
CA GLN A 94 -29.63 13.24 -0.32
C GLN A 94 -30.30 12.54 -1.53
N ALA A 95 -29.54 11.87 -2.39
CA ALA A 95 -30.07 11.07 -3.49
C ALA A 95 -30.43 9.63 -3.07
N ASN A 96 -29.80 9.08 -2.03
CA ASN A 96 -30.03 7.74 -1.51
C ASN A 96 -30.16 7.71 0.03
N PRO A 97 -31.15 8.39 0.65
CA PRO A 97 -31.22 8.65 2.10
C PRO A 97 -31.65 7.42 2.94
N ALA A 98 -31.41 6.22 2.42
CA ALA A 98 -31.79 4.94 3.01
C ALA A 98 -30.88 3.76 2.61
N GLY A 99 -29.90 4.00 1.74
CA GLY A 99 -28.89 3.02 1.32
C GLY A 99 -27.50 3.37 1.85
N ASN A 100 -26.49 2.62 1.41
CA ASN A 100 -25.10 2.98 1.70
C ASN A 100 -24.64 4.11 0.77
N VAL A 101 -23.58 4.81 1.18
CA VAL A 101 -22.77 5.65 0.31
C VAL A 101 -21.31 5.24 0.50
N PHE A 102 -20.64 4.84 -0.58
CA PHE A 102 -19.21 4.48 -0.54
C PHE A 102 -18.50 5.00 -1.78
N VAL A 103 -17.61 5.97 -1.58
CA VAL A 103 -17.05 6.83 -2.63
C VAL A 103 -15.61 7.19 -2.28
N SER A 104 -14.75 7.45 -3.27
CA SER A 104 -13.46 8.12 -3.04
C SER A 104 -13.47 9.52 -3.66
N PRO A 105 -13.72 10.57 -2.86
CA PRO A 105 -13.70 11.95 -3.33
C PRO A 105 -12.33 12.36 -3.89
N LEU A 106 -11.24 11.84 -3.32
CA LEU A 106 -9.87 12.08 -3.79
C LEU A 106 -9.63 11.49 -5.18
N SER A 107 -10.13 10.28 -5.43
CA SER A 107 -10.09 9.65 -6.76
C SER A 107 -10.87 10.50 -7.77
N ILE A 108 -12.10 10.88 -7.43
CA ILE A 108 -12.96 11.72 -8.29
C ILE A 108 -12.34 13.11 -8.54
N SER A 109 -11.77 13.72 -7.51
CA SER A 109 -11.17 15.06 -7.57
C SER A 109 -9.94 15.08 -8.46
N SER A 110 -9.01 14.12 -8.30
CA SER A 110 -7.86 13.97 -9.21
C SER A 110 -8.29 13.70 -10.66
N ALA A 111 -9.33 12.87 -10.84
CA ALA A 111 -9.88 12.57 -12.15
C ALA A 111 -10.54 13.79 -12.83
N LEU A 112 -11.28 14.61 -12.08
CA LEU A 112 -11.85 15.88 -12.58
C LEU A 112 -10.78 16.97 -12.74
N ALA A 113 -9.68 16.92 -11.99
CA ALA A 113 -8.57 17.85 -12.15
C ALA A 113 -7.82 17.66 -13.49
N MET A 114 -7.79 16.43 -14.04
CA MET A 114 -7.37 16.21 -15.43
C MET A 114 -8.28 16.92 -16.45
N VAL A 115 -9.59 17.02 -16.18
CA VAL A 115 -10.52 17.78 -17.04
C VAL A 115 -10.33 19.28 -16.85
N PHE A 116 -10.14 19.74 -15.61
CA PHE A 116 -9.89 21.14 -15.26
C PHE A 116 -8.63 21.71 -15.94
N LEU A 117 -7.56 20.90 -16.06
CA LEU A 117 -6.33 21.24 -16.81
C LEU A 117 -6.63 21.71 -18.25
N GLY A 118 -7.64 21.12 -18.90
CA GLY A 118 -8.11 21.47 -20.23
C GLY A 118 -9.26 22.50 -20.26
N ALA A 119 -9.88 22.80 -19.14
CA ALA A 119 -11.01 23.72 -19.04
C ALA A 119 -10.58 25.19 -19.09
N ARG A 120 -11.41 26.05 -19.68
CA ARG A 120 -11.22 27.51 -19.75
C ARG A 120 -12.54 28.23 -19.44
N GLY A 121 -12.51 29.57 -19.38
CA GLY A 121 -13.69 30.41 -19.15
C GLY A 121 -14.53 30.04 -17.91
N ASP A 122 -15.85 30.19 -18.04
CA ASP A 122 -16.82 29.84 -16.98
C ASP A 122 -16.81 28.34 -16.64
N THR A 123 -16.43 27.48 -17.58
CA THR A 123 -16.26 26.04 -17.34
C THR A 123 -15.16 25.79 -16.30
N ALA A 124 -14.00 26.42 -16.45
CA ALA A 124 -12.92 26.34 -15.46
C ALA A 124 -13.34 26.93 -14.11
N ALA A 125 -14.03 28.08 -14.10
CA ALA A 125 -14.49 28.72 -12.87
C ALA A 125 -15.45 27.82 -12.07
N GLN A 126 -16.44 27.22 -12.73
CA GLN A 126 -17.39 26.28 -12.13
C GLN A 126 -16.69 25.02 -11.59
N MET A 127 -15.73 24.47 -12.33
CA MET A 127 -14.95 23.31 -11.88
C MET A 127 -14.09 23.63 -10.65
N SER A 128 -13.36 24.76 -10.66
CA SER A 128 -12.53 25.18 -9.53
C SER A 128 -13.36 25.41 -8.27
N GLN A 129 -14.55 26.02 -8.40
CA GLN A 129 -15.47 26.24 -7.29
C GLN A 129 -16.04 24.92 -6.74
N ALA A 130 -16.55 24.04 -7.60
CA ALA A 130 -17.16 22.78 -7.18
C ALA A 130 -16.14 21.82 -6.50
N LEU A 131 -14.89 21.83 -6.96
CA LEU A 131 -13.78 21.05 -6.40
C LEU A 131 -13.08 21.73 -5.22
N SER A 132 -13.54 22.93 -4.81
CA SER A 132 -12.92 23.77 -3.76
C SER A 132 -11.44 24.14 -4.02
N PHE A 133 -10.99 24.11 -5.28
CA PHE A 133 -9.62 24.47 -5.66
C PHE A 133 -9.38 25.97 -5.49
N ARG A 134 -8.23 26.32 -4.90
CA ARG A 134 -7.85 27.69 -4.58
C ARG A 134 -7.18 28.38 -5.77
N SER A 135 -7.66 29.59 -6.10
CA SER A 135 -7.20 30.37 -7.24
C SER A 135 -5.71 30.73 -7.13
N GLY A 136 -4.89 30.21 -8.05
CA GLY A 136 -3.47 30.55 -8.17
C GLY A 136 -2.50 29.59 -7.47
N GLU A 137 -2.98 28.56 -6.79
CA GLU A 137 -2.15 27.46 -6.28
C GLU A 137 -1.76 26.47 -7.41
N ALA A 138 -0.70 25.69 -7.21
CA ALA A 138 -0.13 24.82 -8.22
C ALA A 138 -0.84 23.45 -8.32
N VAL A 139 -2.17 23.46 -8.28
CA VAL A 139 -3.06 22.30 -8.03
C VAL A 139 -2.64 21.01 -8.76
N HIS A 140 -2.21 21.11 -10.01
CA HIS A 140 -1.75 19.94 -10.79
C HIS A 140 -0.44 19.32 -10.26
N ALA A 141 0.52 20.11 -9.78
CA ALA A 141 1.74 19.64 -9.12
C ALA A 141 1.49 19.15 -7.68
N ASP A 142 0.46 19.70 -7.02
CA ASP A 142 0.01 19.21 -5.72
C ASP A 142 -0.63 17.82 -5.87
N PHE A 143 -1.38 17.59 -6.95
CA PHE A 143 -1.82 16.25 -7.36
C PHE A 143 -0.68 15.33 -7.81
N GLU A 144 0.34 15.81 -8.52
CA GLU A 144 1.53 15.02 -8.91
C GLU A 144 2.24 14.43 -7.68
N THR A 145 2.35 15.23 -6.62
CA THR A 145 2.90 14.80 -5.31
C THR A 145 1.96 13.78 -4.66
N LEU A 146 0.69 14.15 -4.48
CA LEU A 146 -0.31 13.33 -3.76
C LEU A 146 -0.57 11.97 -4.45
N ILE A 147 -0.60 11.91 -5.77
CA ILE A 147 -0.76 10.67 -6.55
C ILE A 147 0.52 9.83 -6.50
N GLY A 148 1.69 10.46 -6.48
CA GLY A 148 2.98 9.79 -6.27
C GLY A 148 3.07 9.08 -4.91
N ASP A 149 2.61 9.75 -3.84
CA ASP A 149 2.54 9.17 -2.50
C ASP A 149 1.52 8.01 -2.43
N ILE A 150 0.30 8.21 -2.97
CA ILE A 150 -0.81 7.23 -2.92
C ILE A 150 -0.52 5.95 -3.71
N ASN A 151 0.09 6.09 -4.89
CA ASN A 151 0.44 4.94 -5.74
C ASN A 151 1.84 4.39 -5.40
N SER A 152 2.48 4.83 -4.32
CA SER A 152 3.77 4.30 -3.89
C SER A 152 3.64 2.81 -3.47
N PRO A 153 4.63 1.94 -3.77
CA PRO A 153 4.51 0.49 -3.50
C PRO A 153 4.56 0.10 -2.01
N SER A 154 3.43 0.20 -1.32
CA SER A 154 3.27 -0.34 0.04
C SER A 154 3.27 -1.88 0.06
N THR A 155 3.67 -2.45 1.20
CA THR A 155 3.59 -3.90 1.48
C THR A 155 2.54 -4.26 2.54
N SER A 156 1.96 -3.26 3.22
CA SER A 156 0.99 -3.43 4.32
C SER A 156 -0.47 -3.37 3.85
N TYR A 157 -0.74 -2.65 2.75
CA TYR A 157 -2.06 -2.56 2.11
C TYR A 157 -1.97 -2.60 0.57
N ILE A 158 -3.10 -2.87 -0.08
CA ILE A 158 -3.30 -2.63 -1.50
C ILE A 158 -4.24 -1.43 -1.64
N LEU A 159 -3.73 -0.34 -2.21
CA LEU A 159 -4.52 0.82 -2.65
C LEU A 159 -4.22 1.00 -4.13
N LYS A 160 -5.25 0.88 -4.98
CA LYS A 160 -5.14 1.08 -6.43
C LYS A 160 -6.17 2.09 -6.90
N THR A 161 -5.67 3.18 -7.49
CA THR A 161 -6.49 4.17 -8.22
C THR A 161 -6.37 3.89 -9.72
N ALA A 162 -7.50 3.92 -10.43
CA ALA A 162 -7.57 3.71 -11.87
C ALA A 162 -8.32 4.89 -12.49
N ASN A 163 -7.54 5.90 -12.87
CA ASN A 163 -8.01 7.16 -13.44
C ASN A 163 -7.64 7.20 -14.92
N ARG A 164 -8.60 7.43 -15.82
CA ARG A 164 -8.29 7.64 -17.25
C ARG A 164 -9.36 8.49 -17.95
N LEU A 165 -8.90 9.31 -18.89
CA LEU A 165 -9.77 9.99 -19.85
C LEU A 165 -9.89 9.16 -21.14
N TYR A 166 -11.12 9.01 -21.62
CA TYR A 166 -11.41 8.40 -22.92
C TYR A 166 -12.04 9.47 -23.81
N GLY A 167 -11.32 9.88 -24.86
CA GLY A 167 -11.77 10.88 -25.83
C GLY A 167 -12.29 10.23 -27.10
N GLU A 168 -13.23 10.89 -27.78
CA GLU A 168 -13.61 10.50 -29.14
C GLU A 168 -12.38 10.57 -30.09
N LEU A 169 -12.19 9.53 -30.90
CA LEU A 169 -11.08 9.36 -31.85
C LEU A 169 -10.97 10.51 -32.86
N THR A 170 -12.07 11.16 -33.24
CA THR A 170 -12.03 12.36 -34.10
C THR A 170 -11.62 13.64 -33.35
N GLY A 171 -11.28 13.58 -32.06
CA GLY A 171 -10.80 14.71 -31.26
C GLY A 171 -9.29 14.95 -31.45
N ASN A 172 -8.92 16.11 -32.00
CA ASN A 172 -7.52 16.52 -32.14
C ASN A 172 -6.94 16.98 -30.79
N PHE A 173 -6.44 16.07 -29.95
CA PHE A 173 -5.88 16.44 -28.64
C PHE A 173 -4.50 17.12 -28.74
N LEU A 174 -4.31 18.22 -27.99
CA LEU A 174 -3.07 18.99 -27.96
C LEU A 174 -1.95 18.20 -27.26
N PRO A 175 -0.74 18.10 -27.85
CA PRO A 175 0.39 17.41 -27.22
C PRO A 175 0.70 17.91 -25.81
N GLN A 176 0.62 19.22 -25.58
CA GLN A 176 0.89 19.84 -24.27
C GLN A 176 -0.15 19.43 -23.20
N PHE A 177 -1.38 19.11 -23.60
CA PHE A 177 -2.39 18.59 -22.68
C PHE A 177 -2.07 17.13 -22.31
N LEU A 178 -1.73 16.29 -23.29
CA LEU A 178 -1.37 14.88 -23.09
C LEU A 178 -0.09 14.71 -22.25
N GLU A 179 0.94 15.52 -22.53
CA GLU A 179 2.17 15.58 -21.72
C GLU A 179 1.87 16.00 -20.28
N ALA A 180 0.95 16.94 -20.07
CA ALA A 180 0.57 17.42 -18.76
C ALA A 180 -0.32 16.43 -17.98
N THR A 181 -1.27 15.70 -18.61
CA THR A 181 -2.00 14.64 -17.90
C THR A 181 -1.06 13.50 -17.49
N GLN A 182 -0.14 13.11 -18.38
CA GLN A 182 0.82 12.06 -18.07
C GLN A 182 1.79 12.47 -16.95
N LYS A 183 2.26 13.73 -16.94
CA LYS A 183 3.10 14.26 -15.86
C LYS A 183 2.36 14.32 -14.52
N TYR A 184 1.25 15.07 -14.47
CA TYR A 184 0.61 15.45 -13.21
C TYR A 184 -0.28 14.36 -12.61
N TYR A 185 -0.76 13.40 -13.43
CA TYR A 185 -1.73 12.39 -13.00
C TYR A 185 -1.32 10.95 -13.30
N GLN A 186 -0.15 10.73 -13.93
CA GLN A 186 0.32 9.41 -14.38
C GLN A 186 -0.68 8.68 -15.29
N ALA A 187 -1.51 9.46 -16.01
CA ALA A 187 -2.69 8.96 -16.71
C ALA A 187 -2.78 9.47 -18.16
N ASP A 188 -3.00 8.53 -19.07
CA ASP A 188 -3.25 8.82 -20.48
C ASP A 188 -4.65 9.43 -20.69
N LEU A 189 -4.79 10.19 -21.79
CA LEU A 189 -6.05 10.24 -22.52
C LEU A 189 -5.97 9.22 -23.67
N ARG A 190 -6.95 8.31 -23.74
CA ARG A 190 -7.03 7.30 -24.81
C ARG A 190 -8.10 7.68 -25.84
N PRO A 191 -7.76 7.82 -27.14
CA PRO A 191 -8.74 8.04 -28.19
C PRO A 191 -9.48 6.74 -28.53
N VAL A 192 -10.81 6.78 -28.62
CA VAL A 192 -11.69 5.64 -28.91
C VAL A 192 -12.88 6.06 -29.78
N ASP A 193 -13.37 5.15 -30.63
CA ASP A 193 -14.46 5.43 -31.59
C ASP A 193 -15.85 5.32 -30.95
N PHE A 194 -16.24 6.33 -30.17
CA PHE A 194 -17.60 6.39 -29.59
C PHE A 194 -18.66 6.64 -30.66
N ILE A 195 -18.33 7.40 -31.72
CA ILE A 195 -19.25 7.71 -32.83
C ILE A 195 -19.63 6.46 -33.63
N GLY A 196 -18.67 5.61 -33.99
CA GLY A 196 -18.87 4.41 -34.81
C GLY A 196 -19.10 3.12 -34.02
N ALA A 197 -18.45 2.95 -32.86
CA ALA A 197 -18.39 1.68 -32.13
C ALA A 197 -18.57 1.81 -30.59
N PRO A 198 -19.62 2.51 -30.08
CA PRO A 198 -19.72 2.86 -28.66
C PRO A 198 -19.76 1.65 -27.71
N GLU A 199 -20.42 0.55 -28.08
CA GLU A 199 -20.45 -0.67 -27.25
C GLU A 199 -19.12 -1.45 -27.25
N ALA A 200 -18.31 -1.34 -28.31
CA ALA A 200 -16.95 -1.89 -28.32
C ALA A 200 -16.04 -1.07 -27.39
N CYS A 201 -16.16 0.25 -27.45
CA CYS A 201 -15.46 1.17 -26.53
C CYS A 201 -15.89 0.93 -25.08
N ARG A 202 -17.18 0.65 -24.82
CA ARG A 202 -17.69 0.28 -23.50
C ARG A 202 -17.02 -1.00 -22.96
N GLY A 203 -16.87 -2.02 -23.82
CA GLY A 203 -16.13 -3.23 -23.50
C GLY A 203 -14.67 -2.96 -23.15
N GLU A 204 -13.95 -2.26 -24.03
CA GLU A 204 -12.53 -1.90 -23.84
C GLU A 204 -12.28 -1.14 -22.52
N ILE A 205 -13.17 -0.21 -22.17
CA ILE A 205 -13.11 0.54 -20.91
C ILE A 205 -13.30 -0.39 -19.71
N ASN A 206 -14.31 -1.27 -19.75
CA ASN A 206 -14.58 -2.21 -18.66
C ASN A 206 -13.43 -3.22 -18.48
N ASP A 207 -12.91 -3.80 -19.58
CA ASP A 207 -11.77 -4.72 -19.55
C ASP A 207 -10.53 -4.07 -18.92
N TRP A 208 -10.25 -2.80 -19.24
CA TRP A 208 -9.13 -2.07 -18.64
C TRP A 208 -9.35 -1.83 -17.14
N VAL A 209 -10.55 -1.43 -16.71
CA VAL A 209 -10.88 -1.21 -15.30
C VAL A 209 -10.79 -2.52 -14.49
N GLU A 210 -11.26 -3.64 -15.06
CA GLU A 210 -11.12 -4.95 -14.42
C GLU A 210 -9.65 -5.34 -14.24
N GLN A 211 -8.79 -5.10 -15.25
CA GLN A 211 -7.35 -5.35 -15.16
C GLN A 211 -6.67 -4.48 -14.08
N GLN A 212 -6.99 -3.17 -13.99
CA GLN A 212 -6.39 -2.32 -12.97
C GLN A 212 -6.84 -2.67 -11.55
N THR A 213 -8.03 -3.27 -11.38
CA THR A 213 -8.68 -3.49 -10.09
C THR A 213 -8.65 -4.94 -9.61
N GLU A 214 -7.73 -5.78 -10.10
CA GLU A 214 -7.65 -7.21 -9.72
C GLU A 214 -8.95 -7.99 -9.99
N ASN A 215 -9.66 -7.64 -11.06
CA ASN A 215 -10.98 -8.15 -11.44
C ASN A 215 -12.09 -7.89 -10.39
N LYS A 216 -11.89 -6.93 -9.48
CA LYS A 216 -12.86 -6.56 -8.42
C LYS A 216 -13.94 -5.62 -8.90
N ILE A 217 -13.63 -4.68 -9.78
CA ILE A 217 -14.56 -3.69 -10.31
C ILE A 217 -14.93 -4.09 -11.74
N LYS A 218 -15.99 -4.92 -11.82
CA LYS A 218 -16.59 -5.37 -13.08
C LYS A 218 -17.68 -4.43 -13.56
N ASP A 219 -17.90 -4.41 -14.88
CA ASP A 219 -18.99 -3.68 -15.56
C ASP A 219 -19.20 -2.24 -15.06
N LEU A 220 -18.12 -1.43 -15.03
CA LEU A 220 -18.20 -0.01 -14.62
C LEU A 220 -19.19 0.77 -15.50
N LEU A 221 -19.03 0.66 -16.83
CA LEU A 221 -19.94 1.26 -17.79
C LEU A 221 -21.04 0.25 -18.14
N LYS A 222 -22.25 0.56 -17.72
CA LYS A 222 -23.47 -0.20 -18.04
C LYS A 222 -23.88 0.05 -19.50
N PRO A 223 -24.59 -0.87 -20.16
CA PRO A 223 -25.06 -0.68 -21.53
C PRO A 223 -25.83 0.64 -21.68
N GLY A 224 -25.43 1.46 -22.66
CA GLY A 224 -26.00 2.79 -22.89
C GLY A 224 -25.39 3.95 -22.08
N THR A 225 -24.46 3.73 -21.13
CA THR A 225 -23.72 4.82 -20.45
C THR A 225 -22.81 5.60 -21.42
N VAL A 226 -22.43 4.99 -22.56
CA VAL A 226 -21.75 5.65 -23.68
C VAL A 226 -22.55 5.44 -24.97
N SER A 227 -22.44 6.39 -25.90
CA SER A 227 -23.23 6.44 -27.13
C SER A 227 -22.49 7.16 -28.26
N THR A 228 -23.09 7.22 -29.45
CA THR A 228 -22.55 7.98 -30.60
C THR A 228 -22.48 9.50 -30.37
N MET A 229 -23.05 9.99 -29.28
CA MET A 229 -22.97 11.39 -28.83
C MET A 229 -21.92 11.63 -27.74
N THR A 230 -21.27 10.57 -27.22
CA THR A 230 -20.15 10.69 -26.28
C THR A 230 -18.94 11.34 -26.97
N ARG A 231 -18.30 12.30 -26.31
CA ARG A 231 -17.09 13.00 -26.81
C ARG A 231 -15.92 12.93 -25.83
N LEU A 232 -16.21 12.92 -24.54
CA LEU A 232 -15.24 12.69 -23.48
C LEU A 232 -15.92 11.90 -22.35
N ALA A 233 -15.33 10.78 -21.95
CA ALA A 233 -15.75 10.00 -20.80
C ALA A 233 -14.62 9.98 -19.76
N LEU A 234 -14.93 10.36 -18.52
CA LEU A 234 -14.01 10.25 -17.40
C LEU A 234 -14.32 8.96 -16.63
N VAL A 235 -13.31 8.12 -16.52
CA VAL A 235 -13.38 6.80 -15.89
C VAL A 235 -12.60 6.83 -14.59
N ASN A 236 -13.27 6.49 -13.50
CA ASN A 236 -12.69 6.40 -12.18
C ASN A 236 -13.06 5.09 -11.47
N ALA A 237 -12.07 4.30 -11.09
CA ALA A 237 -12.27 3.15 -10.23
C ALA A 237 -11.23 3.13 -9.10
N ILE A 238 -11.65 2.71 -7.92
CA ILE A 238 -10.76 2.58 -6.75
C ILE A 238 -10.98 1.26 -6.02
N TYR A 239 -9.88 0.55 -5.80
CA TYR A 239 -9.84 -0.67 -5.00
C TYR A 239 -8.94 -0.46 -3.78
N PHE A 240 -9.51 -0.63 -2.59
CA PHE A 240 -8.77 -0.61 -1.34
C PHE A 240 -8.93 -1.91 -0.55
N LYS A 241 -7.80 -2.44 -0.07
CA LYS A 241 -7.69 -3.56 0.85
C LYS A 241 -6.47 -3.40 1.76
N GLY A 242 -6.67 -2.78 2.93
CA GLY A 242 -5.69 -2.78 4.01
C GLY A 242 -5.81 -3.98 4.95
N ASN A 243 -4.70 -4.31 5.63
CA ASN A 243 -4.71 -5.22 6.78
C ASN A 243 -4.83 -4.40 8.07
N TRP A 244 -5.75 -4.76 8.97
CA TRP A 244 -5.83 -4.11 10.30
C TRP A 244 -4.53 -4.32 11.09
N MET A 245 -4.05 -3.27 11.77
CA MET A 245 -2.94 -3.36 12.72
C MET A 245 -3.32 -4.27 13.90
N ASN A 246 -4.53 -4.10 14.43
CA ASN A 246 -5.16 -5.01 15.39
C ASN A 246 -6.28 -5.80 14.69
N ARG A 247 -5.96 -7.04 14.28
CA ARG A 247 -6.89 -7.91 13.56
C ARG A 247 -7.99 -8.44 14.49
N PHE A 248 -9.22 -8.49 13.95
CA PHE A 248 -10.32 -9.23 14.56
C PHE A 248 -10.11 -10.74 14.37
N ASP A 249 -10.25 -11.52 15.44
CA ASP A 249 -10.23 -12.98 15.39
C ASP A 249 -11.55 -13.52 14.79
N GLU A 250 -11.43 -14.41 13.80
CA GLU A 250 -12.60 -15.01 13.15
C GLU A 250 -13.39 -15.92 14.10
N ALA A 251 -12.76 -16.54 15.10
CA ALA A 251 -13.45 -17.33 16.13
C ALA A 251 -14.31 -16.47 17.08
N ASN A 252 -14.05 -15.16 17.13
CA ASN A 252 -14.84 -14.18 17.88
C ASN A 252 -15.95 -13.52 17.03
N THR A 253 -15.98 -13.75 15.71
CA THR A 253 -17.04 -13.23 14.83
C THR A 253 -18.32 -14.05 14.99
N LYS A 254 -19.47 -13.38 15.19
CA LYS A 254 -20.76 -14.02 15.49
C LYS A 254 -21.91 -13.33 14.79
N GLU A 255 -22.98 -14.08 14.51
CA GLU A 255 -24.21 -13.49 14.00
C GLU A 255 -24.90 -12.65 15.07
N MET A 256 -25.16 -11.37 14.78
CA MET A 256 -25.78 -10.42 15.70
C MET A 256 -26.76 -9.47 14.96
N PRO A 257 -27.76 -8.90 15.65
CA PRO A 257 -28.64 -7.90 15.07
C PRO A 257 -27.91 -6.57 14.80
N PHE A 258 -28.01 -6.09 13.56
CA PHE A 258 -27.67 -4.73 13.15
C PHE A 258 -28.95 -3.94 12.87
N LYS A 259 -29.09 -2.79 13.52
CA LYS A 259 -30.28 -1.93 13.43
C LYS A 259 -30.14 -0.97 12.25
N VAL A 260 -30.88 -1.25 11.19
CA VAL A 260 -30.90 -0.44 9.95
C VAL A 260 -31.68 0.85 10.17
N LYS A 261 -32.83 0.75 10.87
CA LYS A 261 -33.73 1.86 11.25
C LYS A 261 -34.38 1.54 12.58
N GLN A 262 -35.09 2.51 13.19
CA GLN A 262 -35.68 2.35 14.53
C GLN A 262 -36.51 1.05 14.71
N ASN A 263 -37.21 0.61 13.66
CA ASN A 263 -38.03 -0.60 13.62
C ASN A 263 -37.53 -1.66 12.61
N GLU A 264 -36.31 -1.54 12.08
CA GLU A 264 -35.75 -2.46 11.08
C GLU A 264 -34.39 -2.99 11.52
N THR A 265 -34.27 -4.31 11.64
CA THR A 265 -33.06 -5.01 12.08
C THR A 265 -32.75 -6.14 11.10
N LYS A 266 -31.48 -6.29 10.74
CA LYS A 266 -30.96 -7.40 9.91
C LYS A 266 -29.87 -8.15 10.67
N LEU A 267 -29.73 -9.45 10.47
CA LEU A 267 -28.64 -10.23 11.06
C LEU A 267 -27.37 -10.03 10.22
N VAL A 268 -26.24 -9.81 10.90
CA VAL A 268 -24.92 -9.60 10.28
C VAL A 268 -23.85 -10.39 11.02
N GLN A 269 -22.76 -10.70 10.34
CA GLN A 269 -21.55 -11.27 10.97
C GLN A 269 -20.79 -10.14 11.67
N MET A 270 -21.00 -10.00 12.97
CA MET A 270 -20.36 -8.99 13.82
C MET A 270 -19.00 -9.49 14.29
N MET A 271 -17.94 -8.79 13.89
CA MET A 271 -16.59 -9.01 14.40
C MET A 271 -16.45 -8.37 15.78
N TYR A 272 -15.69 -9.01 16.67
CA TYR A 272 -15.46 -8.54 18.04
C TYR A 272 -13.97 -8.54 18.40
N GLN A 273 -13.50 -7.47 19.04
CA GLN A 273 -12.23 -7.47 19.76
C GLN A 273 -12.25 -6.50 20.95
N MET A 274 -11.35 -6.72 21.91
CA MET A 274 -11.04 -5.78 23.00
C MET A 274 -9.57 -5.38 22.88
N LYS A 275 -9.30 -4.09 22.65
CA LYS A 275 -7.94 -3.56 22.45
C LYS A 275 -7.84 -2.10 22.92
N LYS A 276 -6.64 -1.70 23.31
CA LYS A 276 -6.27 -0.29 23.47
C LYS A 276 -6.22 0.41 22.12
N LEU A 277 -7.07 1.41 21.90
CA LEU A 277 -7.26 2.15 20.65
C LEU A 277 -7.51 3.63 20.96
N HIS A 278 -7.30 4.54 19.99
CA HIS A 278 -7.72 5.93 20.13
C HIS A 278 -9.24 6.04 20.01
N TYR A 279 -9.87 6.65 21.01
CA TYR A 279 -11.31 6.84 21.11
C TYR A 279 -11.65 8.21 21.68
N ASN A 280 -12.76 8.79 21.25
CA ASN A 280 -13.33 10.00 21.84
C ASN A 280 -14.86 9.88 21.91
N TYR A 281 -15.48 10.61 22.83
CA TYR A 281 -16.92 10.76 22.93
C TYR A 281 -17.29 12.24 23.04
N ILE A 282 -18.00 12.76 22.06
CA ILE A 282 -18.43 14.17 21.97
C ILE A 282 -19.84 14.30 22.60
N PRO A 283 -19.99 14.76 23.86
CA PRO A 283 -21.27 14.64 24.58
C PRO A 283 -22.34 15.59 24.03
N GLU A 284 -21.92 16.72 23.47
CA GLU A 284 -22.77 17.76 22.88
C GLU A 284 -23.47 17.27 21.60
N HIS A 285 -22.83 16.35 20.89
CA HIS A 285 -23.36 15.74 19.68
C HIS A 285 -24.00 14.38 19.93
N GLY A 286 -23.63 13.69 21.02
CA GLY A 286 -24.01 12.29 21.30
C GLY A 286 -23.34 11.36 20.29
N LEU A 287 -22.01 11.44 20.22
CA LEU A 287 -21.21 10.89 19.11
C LEU A 287 -19.95 10.20 19.63
N GLN A 288 -19.77 8.92 19.28
CA GLN A 288 -18.54 8.17 19.52
C GLN A 288 -17.62 8.28 18.29
N ILE A 289 -16.32 8.50 18.53
CA ILE A 289 -15.26 8.46 17.52
C ILE A 289 -14.32 7.31 17.86
N LEU A 290 -13.98 6.47 16.89
CA LEU A 290 -13.00 5.39 17.05
C LEU A 290 -12.03 5.38 15.87
N GLU A 291 -10.73 5.31 16.15
CA GLU A 291 -9.71 5.03 15.15
C GLU A 291 -9.38 3.54 15.08
N LEU A 292 -9.42 2.95 13.88
CA LEU A 292 -8.91 1.62 13.59
C LEU A 292 -7.75 1.72 12.58
N PRO A 293 -6.48 1.72 13.04
CA PRO A 293 -5.33 1.79 12.15
C PRO A 293 -5.12 0.50 11.33
N TYR A 294 -4.69 0.68 10.09
CA TYR A 294 -4.10 -0.38 9.27
C TYR A 294 -2.62 -0.58 9.64
N VAL A 295 -2.03 -1.70 9.20
CA VAL A 295 -0.63 -2.05 9.46
C VAL A 295 0.32 -0.91 9.04
N ASP A 296 1.33 -0.67 9.86
CA ASP A 296 2.32 0.42 9.78
C ASP A 296 1.75 1.85 9.99
N GLU A 297 0.45 1.98 10.32
CA GLU A 297 -0.25 3.23 10.70
C GLU A 297 -0.27 4.36 9.63
N GLU A 298 0.17 4.09 8.40
CA GLU A 298 0.08 5.02 7.25
C GLU A 298 -1.38 5.38 6.89
N LEU A 299 -2.33 4.52 7.22
CA LEU A 299 -3.77 4.69 6.98
C LEU A 299 -4.58 4.23 8.20
N SER A 300 -5.71 4.91 8.44
CA SER A 300 -6.69 4.55 9.48
C SER A 300 -8.13 4.61 8.96
N MET A 301 -9.00 3.78 9.51
CA MET A 301 -10.45 3.96 9.41
C MET A 301 -10.98 4.67 10.65
N PHE A 302 -11.57 5.85 10.47
CA PHE A 302 -12.33 6.52 11.51
C PHE A 302 -13.80 6.11 11.44
N ILE A 303 -14.38 5.78 12.59
CA ILE A 303 -15.80 5.43 12.74
C ILE A 303 -16.46 6.49 13.60
N LEU A 304 -17.44 7.18 13.01
CA LEU A 304 -18.28 8.19 13.67
C LEU A 304 -19.66 7.56 13.94
N LEU A 305 -19.90 7.12 15.16
CA LEU A 305 -21.12 6.40 15.56
C LEU A 305 -21.99 7.26 16.50
N PRO A 306 -23.11 7.84 16.02
CA PRO A 306 -24.00 8.61 16.88
C PRO A 306 -24.89 7.71 17.75
N GLU A 307 -25.25 8.21 18.93
CA GLU A 307 -26.19 7.54 19.85
C GLU A 307 -27.61 7.42 19.27
N GLU A 308 -28.39 6.46 19.79
CA GLU A 308 -29.78 6.28 19.38
C GLU A 308 -30.68 7.46 19.79
N SER A 309 -31.37 8.07 18.82
CA SER A 309 -32.36 9.10 19.12
C SER A 309 -33.64 8.51 19.72
N ASN A 310 -33.83 8.72 21.01
CA ASN A 310 -35.09 8.50 21.74
C ASN A 310 -36.27 9.38 21.25
N ARG A 311 -36.08 10.21 20.21
CA ARG A 311 -37.09 11.18 19.72
C ARG A 311 -37.53 10.95 18.26
N GLY A 312 -37.15 9.82 17.65
CA GLY A 312 -37.58 9.45 16.29
C GLY A 312 -36.95 10.30 15.16
N SER A 313 -35.98 11.16 15.48
CA SER A 313 -35.14 11.83 14.49
C SER A 313 -34.01 10.90 14.06
N ASP A 314 -33.74 10.77 12.76
CA ASP A 314 -32.59 10.01 12.28
C ASP A 314 -31.27 10.63 12.81
N PRO A 315 -30.44 9.86 13.55
CA PRO A 315 -29.22 10.38 14.17
C PRO A 315 -28.08 10.55 13.15
N LEU A 316 -28.06 9.77 12.07
CA LEU A 316 -27.08 9.93 10.98
C LEU A 316 -27.43 11.19 10.17
N LEU A 317 -28.69 11.39 9.81
CA LEU A 317 -29.13 12.62 9.12
C LEU A 317 -28.89 13.90 9.94
N LYS A 318 -28.85 13.80 11.28
CA LYS A 318 -28.39 14.88 12.17
C LYS A 318 -26.88 15.10 12.01
N LEU A 319 -26.08 14.03 12.08
CA LEU A 319 -24.62 14.07 11.95
C LEU A 319 -24.17 14.63 10.60
N GLU A 320 -24.72 14.16 9.48
CA GLU A 320 -24.41 14.63 8.11
C GLU A 320 -24.57 16.15 7.94
N LYS A 321 -25.59 16.72 8.59
CA LYS A 321 -25.89 18.16 8.58
C LYS A 321 -25.03 18.97 9.56
N GLN A 322 -24.37 18.33 10.51
CA GLN A 322 -23.49 18.95 11.49
C GLN A 322 -22.00 18.78 11.15
N LEU A 323 -21.66 17.80 10.31
CA LEU A 323 -20.31 17.52 9.85
C LEU A 323 -19.80 18.64 8.93
N THR A 324 -18.74 19.32 9.35
CA THR A 324 -17.97 20.30 8.58
C THR A 324 -16.50 19.86 8.56
N GLN A 325 -15.63 20.51 7.77
CA GLN A 325 -14.22 20.14 7.77
C GLN A 325 -13.61 20.35 9.17
N GLU A 326 -13.86 21.51 9.79
CA GLU A 326 -13.27 21.88 11.07
C GLU A 326 -13.63 20.86 12.16
N ARG A 327 -14.88 20.37 12.16
CA ARG A 327 -15.35 19.33 13.06
C ARG A 327 -14.77 17.96 12.76
N LEU A 328 -14.59 17.59 11.49
CA LEU A 328 -13.97 16.32 11.13
C LEU A 328 -12.49 16.30 11.56
N ASP A 329 -11.77 17.37 11.26
CA ASP A 329 -10.37 17.58 11.64
C ASP A 329 -10.22 17.61 13.19
N GLU A 330 -11.12 18.30 13.90
CA GLU A 330 -11.18 18.32 15.37
C GLU A 330 -11.47 16.93 15.97
N TRP A 331 -12.52 16.26 15.52
CA TRP A 331 -12.98 14.99 16.13
C TRP A 331 -12.07 13.80 15.83
N THR A 332 -11.32 13.82 14.73
CA THR A 332 -10.40 12.74 14.33
C THR A 332 -8.93 13.01 14.65
N SER A 333 -8.58 14.20 15.15
CA SER A 333 -7.22 14.47 15.63
C SER A 333 -6.87 13.57 16.81
N ARG A 334 -5.79 12.78 16.70
CA ARG A 334 -5.26 11.95 17.80
C ARG A 334 -4.93 12.75 19.07
N GLU A 335 -4.67 14.06 18.96
CA GLU A 335 -4.46 14.93 20.12
C GLU A 335 -5.73 15.11 20.97
N ASN A 336 -6.90 14.91 20.36
CA ASN A 336 -8.22 14.98 20.99
C ASN A 336 -8.80 13.58 21.31
N MET A 337 -8.02 12.49 21.20
CA MET A 337 -8.51 11.11 21.38
C MET A 337 -7.72 10.36 22.45
N ASP A 338 -8.42 9.83 23.45
CA ASP A 338 -7.83 9.02 24.51
C ASP A 338 -7.46 7.63 24.00
N ALA A 339 -6.24 7.17 24.30
CA ALA A 339 -5.82 5.80 24.05
C ALA A 339 -6.31 4.89 25.20
N VAL A 340 -7.46 4.21 25.02
CA VAL A 340 -8.15 3.41 26.05
C VAL A 340 -8.58 2.04 25.53
N ASP A 341 -8.84 1.09 26.43
CA ASP A 341 -9.35 -0.24 26.06
C ASP A 341 -10.82 -0.18 25.62
N VAL A 342 -11.08 -0.45 24.33
CA VAL A 342 -12.40 -0.39 23.69
C VAL A 342 -12.91 -1.77 23.33
N PHE A 343 -14.19 -2.03 23.61
CA PHE A 343 -14.93 -3.24 23.20
C PHE A 343 -15.54 -3.06 21.80
N VAL A 344 -14.72 -3.22 20.77
CA VAL A 344 -15.11 -2.97 19.37
C VAL A 344 -16.00 -4.09 18.84
N HIS A 345 -17.25 -3.74 18.52
CA HIS A 345 -18.17 -4.56 17.72
C HIS A 345 -18.32 -3.90 16.35
N LEU A 346 -17.91 -4.59 15.29
CA LEU A 346 -17.90 -4.05 13.92
C LEU A 346 -18.49 -5.07 12.94
N PRO A 347 -19.57 -4.77 12.19
CA PRO A 347 -20.06 -5.69 11.16
C PRO A 347 -18.99 -5.97 10.11
N LYS A 348 -18.83 -7.23 9.72
CA LYS A 348 -17.99 -7.62 8.58
C LYS A 348 -18.70 -7.21 7.29
N PHE A 349 -18.20 -6.18 6.63
CA PHE A 349 -18.81 -5.60 5.43
C PHE A 349 -17.99 -5.81 4.16
N LYS A 350 -18.70 -5.81 3.03
CA LYS A 350 -18.15 -5.57 1.69
C LYS A 350 -19.06 -4.52 1.07
N LEU A 351 -18.48 -3.41 0.59
CA LEU A 351 -19.22 -2.36 -0.11
C LEU A 351 -18.70 -2.25 -1.54
N GLU A 352 -19.62 -2.15 -2.48
CA GLU A 352 -19.36 -2.00 -3.92
C GLU A 352 -20.50 -1.13 -4.46
N GLU A 353 -20.24 0.16 -4.63
CA GLU A 353 -21.24 1.16 -5.04
C GLU A 353 -20.78 1.82 -6.35
N ASP A 354 -21.72 2.10 -7.24
CA ASP A 354 -21.47 2.71 -8.56
C ASP A 354 -22.32 3.97 -8.77
N TYR A 355 -21.71 4.97 -9.43
CA TYR A 355 -22.30 6.30 -9.59
C TYR A 355 -22.00 6.88 -10.98
N GLU A 356 -23.04 7.39 -11.63
CA GLU A 356 -22.91 8.38 -12.71
C GLU A 356 -22.96 9.78 -12.07
N LEU A 357 -21.81 10.46 -12.01
CA LEU A 357 -21.65 11.65 -11.18
C LEU A 357 -22.11 12.96 -11.85
N ASN A 358 -22.56 12.91 -13.11
CA ASN A 358 -23.01 14.08 -13.87
C ASN A 358 -24.05 14.92 -13.08
N GLN A 359 -25.11 14.28 -12.55
CA GLN A 359 -26.15 14.99 -11.80
C GLN A 359 -25.69 15.47 -10.41
N PRO A 360 -24.99 14.66 -9.58
CA PRO A 360 -24.35 15.15 -8.36
C PRO A 360 -23.44 16.37 -8.57
N LEU A 361 -22.54 16.33 -9.57
CA LEU A 361 -21.58 17.40 -9.83
C LEU A 361 -22.26 18.67 -10.38
N ALA A 362 -23.30 18.52 -11.21
CA ALA A 362 -24.13 19.65 -11.64
C ALA A 362 -24.86 20.35 -10.48
N LYS A 363 -25.29 19.60 -9.43
CA LYS A 363 -25.85 20.20 -8.20
C LYS A 363 -24.81 20.99 -7.39
N LEU A 364 -23.53 20.64 -7.50
CA LEU A 364 -22.41 21.40 -6.92
C LEU A 364 -22.00 22.62 -7.78
N GLY A 365 -22.78 22.97 -8.80
CA GLY A 365 -22.55 24.14 -9.67
C GLY A 365 -21.70 23.86 -10.91
N MET A 366 -21.19 22.63 -11.08
CA MET A 366 -20.37 22.24 -12.23
C MET A 366 -21.25 21.89 -13.44
N THR A 367 -21.90 22.88 -14.06
CA THR A 367 -22.94 22.63 -15.08
C THR A 367 -22.41 22.64 -16.52
N ASP A 368 -21.53 23.58 -16.85
CA ASP A 368 -21.28 23.91 -18.26
C ASP A 368 -20.33 22.92 -18.93
N VAL A 369 -19.48 22.24 -18.16
CA VAL A 369 -18.63 21.13 -18.62
C VAL A 369 -19.42 19.96 -19.21
N PHE A 370 -20.67 19.76 -18.77
CA PHE A 370 -21.58 18.72 -19.26
C PHE A 370 -22.43 19.17 -20.46
N CYS A 371 -22.31 20.42 -20.91
CA CYS A 371 -23.17 21.03 -21.91
C CYS A 371 -22.41 21.31 -23.22
N SER A 372 -22.72 20.57 -24.29
CA SER A 372 -22.06 20.70 -25.61
C SER A 372 -22.12 22.09 -26.25
N ALA A 373 -23.04 22.96 -25.80
CA ALA A 373 -23.18 24.34 -26.28
C ALA A 373 -22.47 25.39 -25.41
N LYS A 374 -21.80 24.97 -24.32
CA LYS A 374 -21.13 25.86 -23.35
C LYS A 374 -19.76 25.38 -22.87
N ALA A 375 -19.48 24.08 -22.92
CA ALA A 375 -18.26 23.50 -22.40
C ALA A 375 -17.04 24.08 -23.11
N ASP A 376 -16.26 24.88 -22.39
CA ASP A 376 -14.99 25.39 -22.87
C ASP A 376 -13.86 24.47 -22.39
N LEU A 377 -13.68 23.38 -23.12
CA LEU A 377 -12.55 22.46 -23.01
C LEU A 377 -11.49 22.73 -24.10
N SER A 378 -11.41 23.97 -24.60
CA SER A 378 -10.44 24.36 -25.65
C SER A 378 -8.98 24.17 -25.24
N GLY A 379 -8.67 24.07 -23.95
CA GLY A 379 -7.36 23.69 -23.45
C GLY A 379 -6.97 22.23 -23.72
N MET A 380 -7.90 21.38 -24.16
CA MET A 380 -7.63 19.99 -24.57
C MET A 380 -7.32 19.85 -26.06
N ASN A 381 -7.96 20.65 -26.93
CA ASN A 381 -7.93 20.45 -28.39
C ASN A 381 -7.73 21.72 -29.25
N GLY A 382 -7.71 22.91 -28.64
CA GLY A 382 -7.62 24.20 -29.35
C GLY A 382 -8.89 24.62 -30.13
N GLU A 383 -9.68 23.67 -30.61
CA GLU A 383 -10.84 23.87 -31.49
C GLU A 383 -12.18 23.98 -30.75
N GLY A 384 -12.26 23.56 -29.48
CA GLY A 384 -13.50 23.52 -28.69
C GLY A 384 -14.42 22.37 -29.08
N GLY A 385 -15.72 22.45 -28.74
CA GLY A 385 -16.72 21.43 -29.08
C GLY A 385 -16.64 20.11 -28.29
N LEU A 386 -15.59 19.92 -27.49
CA LEU A 386 -15.51 18.85 -26.48
C LEU A 386 -16.34 19.23 -25.24
N PHE A 387 -17.08 18.25 -24.71
CA PHE A 387 -17.80 18.35 -23.45
C PHE A 387 -17.69 16.99 -22.72
N LEU A 388 -17.70 17.04 -21.39
CA LEU A 388 -17.67 15.84 -20.56
C LEU A 388 -19.04 15.16 -20.63
N SER A 389 -19.10 14.02 -21.29
CA SER A 389 -20.35 13.31 -21.57
C SER A 389 -20.77 12.41 -20.41
N THR A 390 -19.81 11.79 -19.71
CA THR A 390 -20.06 10.95 -18.53
C THR A 390 -18.88 10.97 -17.57
N VAL A 391 -19.18 10.88 -16.27
CA VAL A 391 -18.24 10.66 -15.17
C VAL A 391 -18.69 9.42 -14.42
N ALA A 392 -18.06 8.29 -14.71
CA ALA A 392 -18.36 7.02 -14.07
C ALA A 392 -17.39 6.79 -12.90
N HIS A 393 -17.93 6.59 -11.70
CA HIS A 393 -17.18 6.22 -10.51
C HIS A 393 -17.70 4.91 -9.92
N LYS A 394 -16.80 3.97 -9.60
CA LYS A 394 -17.12 2.79 -8.80
C LYS A 394 -16.04 2.55 -7.75
N ALA A 395 -16.45 2.30 -6.52
CA ALA A 395 -15.55 2.09 -5.39
C ALA A 395 -15.81 0.73 -4.75
N PHE A 396 -14.73 0.02 -4.38
CA PHE A 396 -14.79 -1.30 -3.76
C PHE A 396 -13.95 -1.37 -2.48
N VAL A 397 -14.55 -1.85 -1.39
CA VAL A 397 -13.86 -2.21 -0.15
C VAL A 397 -14.35 -3.56 0.40
N GLU A 398 -13.41 -4.39 0.84
CA GLU A 398 -13.66 -5.73 1.39
C GLU A 398 -13.06 -5.82 2.80
N GLY A 399 -13.91 -5.67 3.81
CA GLY A 399 -13.52 -5.66 5.23
C GLY A 399 -13.04 -7.04 5.70
N ASN A 400 -11.74 -7.13 5.99
CA ASN A 400 -11.07 -8.29 6.57
C ASN A 400 -11.26 -9.61 5.79
N ARG A 401 -10.52 -9.78 4.68
CA ARG A 401 -10.19 -11.12 4.17
C ARG A 401 -8.75 -11.47 4.55
N THR A 402 -8.64 -12.19 5.67
CA THR A 402 -7.41 -12.66 6.30
C THR A 402 -6.51 -13.40 5.32
N MET A 403 -5.54 -12.70 4.72
CA MET A 403 -4.45 -13.35 4.02
C MET A 403 -3.45 -13.81 5.08
N SER A 404 -3.58 -15.06 5.54
CA SER A 404 -2.50 -15.74 6.24
C SER A 404 -1.24 -15.64 5.37
N MET A 405 -0.16 -15.05 5.87
CA MET A 405 1.06 -14.90 5.08
C MET A 405 1.78 -16.24 5.05
N LYS A 406 1.40 -17.08 4.07
CA LYS A 406 1.95 -18.41 3.87
C LYS A 406 3.32 -18.30 3.20
N VAL A 407 4.38 -18.44 4.00
CA VAL A 407 5.78 -18.41 3.55
C VAL A 407 6.27 -19.83 3.35
N LEU A 408 6.48 -20.22 2.09
CA LEU A 408 6.95 -21.55 1.72
C LEU A 408 8.45 -21.53 1.45
N VAL A 409 9.21 -22.26 2.26
CA VAL A 409 10.67 -22.35 2.20
C VAL A 409 11.04 -23.70 1.59
N THR A 410 11.41 -23.70 0.31
CA THR A 410 11.93 -24.92 -0.34
C THR A 410 13.35 -25.17 0.16
N GLY A 411 13.72 -26.41 0.49
CA GLY A 411 15.06 -26.68 1.07
C GLY A 411 15.16 -26.26 2.54
N GLY A 412 14.03 -26.21 3.25
CA GLY A 412 13.94 -25.89 4.68
C GLY A 412 14.76 -26.82 5.59
N SER A 413 15.11 -28.03 5.13
CA SER A 413 16.03 -28.95 5.81
C SER A 413 17.53 -28.73 5.49
N GLY A 414 17.87 -27.78 4.61
CA GLY A 414 19.24 -27.36 4.34
C GLY A 414 19.75 -26.31 5.33
N LEU A 415 21.05 -25.99 5.30
CA LEU A 415 21.70 -25.10 6.27
C LEU A 415 20.98 -23.75 6.46
N VAL A 416 20.74 -23.03 5.35
CA VAL A 416 20.04 -21.73 5.37
C VAL A 416 18.56 -21.89 5.77
N GLY A 417 17.92 -22.99 5.34
CA GLY A 417 16.53 -23.30 5.70
C GLY A 417 16.35 -23.53 7.19
N GLN A 418 17.29 -24.24 7.83
CA GLN A 418 17.31 -24.46 9.28
C GLN A 418 17.67 -23.20 10.06
N ALA A 419 18.58 -22.36 9.54
CA ALA A 419 18.87 -21.05 10.15
C ALA A 419 17.63 -20.14 10.15
N ILE A 420 16.92 -20.02 9.02
CA ILE A 420 15.64 -19.29 8.95
C ILE A 420 14.62 -19.92 9.91
N GLN A 421 14.52 -21.25 9.96
CA GLN A 421 13.59 -21.94 10.86
C GLN A 421 13.86 -21.67 12.35
N HIS A 422 15.14 -21.52 12.73
CA HIS A 422 15.55 -21.14 14.09
C HIS A 422 15.14 -19.69 14.40
N VAL A 423 15.54 -18.72 13.57
CA VAL A 423 15.20 -17.29 13.72
C VAL A 423 13.69 -17.08 13.83
N VAL A 424 12.92 -17.72 12.94
CA VAL A 424 11.44 -17.65 12.90
C VAL A 424 10.79 -18.18 14.18
N LYS A 425 11.34 -19.22 14.81
CA LYS A 425 10.75 -19.89 15.99
C LYS A 425 11.26 -19.37 17.33
N GLU A 426 12.55 -19.03 17.42
CA GLU A 426 13.24 -18.83 18.70
C GLU A 426 13.65 -17.36 18.92
N GLU A 427 13.99 -16.63 17.86
CA GLU A 427 14.36 -15.20 17.91
C GLU A 427 13.17 -14.25 17.73
N ARG A 428 11.93 -14.77 17.72
CA ARG A 428 10.68 -14.06 17.39
C ARG A 428 10.64 -13.50 15.96
N GLY A 429 11.30 -14.16 15.00
CA GLY A 429 11.31 -13.74 13.60
C GLY A 429 9.94 -13.85 12.89
N ALA A 430 9.02 -14.66 13.38
CA ALA A 430 7.65 -14.75 12.86
C ALA A 430 6.77 -13.57 13.34
N LYS A 431 6.09 -12.89 12.40
CA LYS A 431 5.02 -11.94 12.73
C LYS A 431 3.68 -12.64 12.95
N GLU A 432 2.79 -12.00 13.72
CA GLU A 432 1.47 -12.53 14.01
C GLU A 432 0.61 -12.63 12.73
N GLY A 433 0.17 -13.85 12.39
CA GLY A 433 -0.57 -14.15 11.15
C GLY A 433 0.28 -14.64 9.98
N GLU A 434 1.58 -14.91 10.17
CA GLU A 434 2.41 -15.67 9.24
C GLU A 434 2.30 -17.18 9.46
N GLU A 435 2.30 -17.96 8.38
CA GLU A 435 2.31 -19.43 8.40
C GLU A 435 3.54 -19.92 7.64
N TRP A 436 4.52 -20.47 8.36
CA TRP A 436 5.81 -20.83 7.80
C TRP A 436 5.91 -22.33 7.49
N ILE A 437 6.07 -22.66 6.21
CA ILE A 437 6.04 -24.01 5.65
C ILE A 437 7.45 -24.38 5.17
N PHE A 438 8.18 -25.18 5.96
CA PHE A 438 9.55 -25.59 5.65
C PHE A 438 9.57 -26.97 4.99
N LEU A 439 9.90 -27.01 3.69
CA LEU A 439 9.86 -28.23 2.88
C LEU A 439 11.19 -28.98 2.87
N SER A 440 11.09 -30.30 2.79
CA SER A 440 12.19 -31.24 2.61
C SER A 440 12.07 -32.00 1.28
N SER A 441 13.08 -32.81 0.93
CA SER A 441 13.02 -33.73 -0.20
C SER A 441 12.05 -34.92 -0.01
N LYS A 442 11.28 -34.95 1.09
CA LYS A 442 10.19 -35.92 1.32
C LYS A 442 8.82 -35.38 0.89
N ASP A 443 8.70 -34.08 0.63
CA ASP A 443 7.42 -33.40 0.43
C ASP A 443 7.00 -33.33 -1.06
N ALA A 444 7.98 -33.25 -1.97
CA ALA A 444 7.84 -33.41 -3.42
C ALA A 444 9.21 -33.58 -4.09
N ASP A 445 9.26 -34.18 -5.27
CA ASP A 445 10.41 -34.12 -6.18
C ASP A 445 10.36 -32.87 -7.05
N LEU A 446 11.11 -31.84 -6.65
CA LEU A 446 11.14 -30.53 -7.33
C LEU A 446 11.77 -30.57 -8.74
N MET A 447 12.33 -31.70 -9.20
CA MET A 447 12.72 -31.86 -10.60
C MET A 447 11.52 -32.12 -11.53
N LYS A 448 10.33 -32.42 -10.98
CA LYS A 448 9.09 -32.64 -11.73
C LYS A 448 8.14 -31.45 -11.59
N ALA A 449 7.68 -30.92 -12.72
CA ALA A 449 6.70 -29.84 -12.76
C ALA A 449 5.39 -30.22 -12.05
N GLU A 450 4.85 -31.42 -12.31
CA GLU A 450 3.58 -31.89 -11.76
C GLU A 450 3.58 -31.98 -10.21
N GLU A 451 4.61 -32.59 -9.62
CA GLU A 451 4.74 -32.67 -8.16
C GLU A 451 4.98 -31.29 -7.52
N THR A 452 5.78 -30.43 -8.18
CA THR A 452 6.03 -29.06 -7.71
C THR A 452 4.75 -28.22 -7.73
N LEU A 453 4.00 -28.26 -8.83
CA LEU A 453 2.74 -27.55 -8.97
C LEU A 453 1.68 -28.08 -7.99
N ALA A 454 1.55 -29.40 -7.82
CA ALA A 454 0.64 -30.00 -6.84
C ALA A 454 0.96 -29.56 -5.41
N LEU A 455 2.25 -29.48 -5.04
CA LEU A 455 2.70 -28.98 -3.75
C LEU A 455 2.34 -27.50 -3.55
N PHE A 456 2.51 -26.68 -4.58
CA PHE A 456 2.18 -25.24 -4.55
C PHE A 456 0.67 -25.01 -4.52
N GLN A 457 -0.13 -25.79 -5.27
CA GLN A 457 -1.59 -25.74 -5.25
C GLN A 457 -2.19 -26.20 -3.91
N LYS A 458 -1.56 -27.19 -3.26
CA LYS A 458 -1.90 -27.69 -1.91
C LYS A 458 -1.68 -26.62 -0.83
N HIS A 459 -0.52 -25.95 -0.86
CA HIS A 459 -0.13 -25.01 0.21
C HIS A 459 -0.55 -23.57 -0.07
N ARG A 460 -0.72 -23.16 -1.33
CA ARG A 460 -1.04 -21.80 -1.80
C ARG A 460 -0.20 -20.71 -1.10
N PRO A 461 1.14 -20.74 -1.25
CA PRO A 461 2.01 -19.74 -0.66
C PRO A 461 1.70 -18.35 -1.21
N THR A 462 1.72 -17.33 -0.33
CA THR A 462 1.78 -15.93 -0.78
C THR A 462 3.22 -15.48 -0.99
N HIS A 463 4.19 -16.13 -0.31
CA HIS A 463 5.61 -15.83 -0.38
C HIS A 463 6.42 -17.12 -0.50
N VAL A 464 7.49 -17.09 -1.30
CA VAL A 464 8.36 -18.26 -1.51
C VAL A 464 9.82 -17.88 -1.26
N ILE A 465 10.52 -18.67 -0.46
CA ILE A 465 11.98 -18.60 -0.32
C ILE A 465 12.56 -19.85 -0.95
N HIS A 466 13.27 -19.69 -2.07
CA HIS A 466 13.83 -20.79 -2.85
C HIS A 466 15.29 -21.04 -2.49
N LEU A 467 15.51 -22.09 -1.68
CA LEU A 467 16.82 -22.60 -1.24
C LEU A 467 17.05 -24.06 -1.66
N ALA A 468 16.12 -24.66 -2.41
CA ALA A 468 16.24 -26.07 -2.79
C ALA A 468 17.16 -26.20 -4.00
N ALA A 469 18.18 -27.04 -3.86
CA ALA A 469 19.14 -27.34 -4.92
C ALA A 469 19.67 -28.77 -4.74
N MET A 470 20.12 -29.37 -5.85
CA MET A 470 21.09 -30.45 -5.81
C MET A 470 22.41 -29.87 -5.29
N VAL A 471 22.80 -30.28 -4.07
CA VAL A 471 23.98 -29.81 -3.34
C VAL A 471 24.99 -30.93 -3.07
N GLY A 472 26.25 -30.56 -2.88
CA GLY A 472 27.33 -31.49 -2.54
C GLY A 472 28.67 -30.78 -2.35
N GLY A 473 29.67 -31.52 -1.86
CA GLY A 473 31.05 -31.02 -1.76
C GLY A 473 31.72 -30.85 -3.12
N LEU A 474 32.87 -30.17 -3.13
CA LEU A 474 33.64 -29.77 -4.31
C LEU A 474 33.86 -30.92 -5.32
N TYR A 475 34.44 -32.03 -4.87
CA TYR A 475 34.63 -33.25 -5.68
C TYR A 475 33.34 -33.84 -6.27
N ARG A 476 32.20 -33.68 -5.59
CA ARG A 476 30.91 -34.17 -6.10
C ARG A 476 30.39 -33.27 -7.23
N ASN A 477 30.54 -31.95 -7.10
CA ASN A 477 30.23 -31.00 -8.17
C ASN A 477 31.10 -31.26 -9.41
N MET A 478 32.42 -31.42 -9.22
CA MET A 478 33.35 -31.71 -10.33
C MET A 478 33.01 -33.02 -11.05
N LYS A 479 32.69 -34.09 -10.30
CA LYS A 479 32.39 -35.42 -10.86
C LYS A 479 31.03 -35.52 -11.59
N TYR A 480 30.05 -34.70 -11.21
CA TYR A 480 28.67 -34.76 -11.71
C TYR A 480 28.18 -33.41 -12.25
N ASN A 481 29.09 -32.61 -12.82
CA ASN A 481 28.85 -31.20 -13.19
C ASN A 481 27.60 -30.98 -14.06
N LEU A 482 27.35 -31.84 -15.04
CA LEU A 482 26.16 -31.78 -15.89
C LEU A 482 24.86 -32.08 -15.13
N ASP A 483 24.88 -33.01 -14.18
CA ASP A 483 23.72 -33.33 -13.35
C ASP A 483 23.41 -32.18 -12.39
N PHE A 484 24.45 -31.62 -11.76
CA PHE A 484 24.33 -30.41 -10.93
C PHE A 484 23.76 -29.23 -11.70
N TRP A 485 24.16 -29.02 -12.96
CA TRP A 485 23.57 -28.00 -13.81
C TRP A 485 22.11 -28.31 -14.14
N ARG A 486 21.83 -29.45 -14.79
CA ARG A 486 20.50 -29.80 -15.30
C ARG A 486 19.45 -29.88 -14.20
N ASN A 487 19.76 -30.54 -13.09
CA ASN A 487 18.79 -30.76 -12.02
C ASN A 487 18.47 -29.44 -11.30
N ASN A 488 19.45 -28.55 -11.11
CA ASN A 488 19.20 -27.23 -10.55
C ASN A 488 18.44 -26.30 -11.52
N VAL A 489 18.65 -26.41 -12.84
CA VAL A 489 17.82 -25.71 -13.83
C VAL A 489 16.36 -26.16 -13.72
N TYR A 490 16.07 -27.47 -13.73
CA TYR A 490 14.70 -27.97 -13.57
C TYR A 490 14.08 -27.55 -12.23
N ILE A 491 14.82 -27.62 -11.12
CA ILE A 491 14.33 -27.23 -9.79
C ILE A 491 13.98 -25.73 -9.73
N ASN A 492 14.81 -24.85 -10.31
CA ASN A 492 14.50 -23.41 -10.35
C ASN A 492 13.30 -23.11 -11.25
N ASP A 493 13.27 -23.68 -12.47
CA ASP A 493 12.21 -23.44 -13.45
C ASP A 493 10.84 -23.91 -12.95
N ASN A 494 10.76 -25.14 -12.43
CA ASN A 494 9.54 -25.68 -11.83
C ASN A 494 9.04 -24.83 -10.65
N VAL A 495 9.93 -24.37 -9.76
CA VAL A 495 9.55 -23.57 -8.59
C VAL A 495 9.11 -22.16 -8.97
N LEU A 496 9.78 -21.51 -9.93
CA LEU A 496 9.43 -20.18 -10.41
C LEU A 496 8.10 -20.21 -11.18
N ASN A 497 7.90 -21.19 -12.06
CA ASN A 497 6.65 -21.35 -12.79
C ASN A 497 5.48 -21.71 -11.84
N ALA A 498 5.66 -22.66 -10.92
CA ALA A 498 4.62 -23.01 -9.95
C ALA A 498 4.28 -21.84 -9.00
N ALA A 499 5.25 -20.99 -8.65
CA ALA A 499 4.99 -19.76 -7.90
C ALA A 499 4.13 -18.76 -8.69
N HIS A 500 4.41 -18.61 -10.00
CA HIS A 500 3.62 -17.76 -10.90
C HIS A 500 2.19 -18.29 -11.06
N GLU A 501 2.01 -19.60 -11.35
CA GLU A 501 0.70 -20.22 -11.56
C GLU A 501 -0.24 -20.12 -10.34
N VAL A 502 0.29 -20.19 -9.11
CA VAL A 502 -0.54 -20.05 -7.89
C VAL A 502 -0.70 -18.60 -7.42
N GLY A 503 -0.12 -17.63 -8.12
CA GLY A 503 -0.22 -16.20 -7.78
C GLY A 503 0.55 -15.81 -6.51
N ALA A 504 1.75 -16.38 -6.30
CA ALA A 504 2.61 -15.93 -5.21
C ALA A 504 3.05 -14.47 -5.42
N ILE A 505 2.92 -13.66 -4.37
CA ILE A 505 3.17 -12.20 -4.37
C ILE A 505 4.66 -11.90 -4.53
N LYS A 506 5.52 -12.75 -3.94
CA LYS A 506 6.97 -12.55 -3.96
C LYS A 506 7.73 -13.87 -3.88
N VAL A 507 8.76 -14.01 -4.72
CA VAL A 507 9.74 -15.10 -4.66
C VAL A 507 11.12 -14.50 -4.36
N VAL A 508 11.84 -15.10 -3.42
CA VAL A 508 13.26 -14.83 -3.16
C VAL A 508 14.03 -16.10 -3.48
N SER A 509 14.69 -16.15 -4.63
CA SER A 509 15.61 -17.24 -4.96
C SER A 509 17.04 -16.88 -4.56
N CYS A 510 17.66 -17.73 -3.74
CA CYS A 510 19.07 -17.57 -3.37
C CYS A 510 20.03 -18.28 -4.35
N LEU A 511 19.49 -19.00 -5.34
CA LEU A 511 20.24 -19.80 -6.32
C LEU A 511 21.23 -20.78 -5.65
N SER A 512 22.21 -21.29 -6.40
CA SER A 512 23.28 -22.16 -5.89
C SER A 512 24.29 -21.36 -5.05
N THR A 513 24.18 -21.46 -3.73
CA THR A 513 25.15 -20.85 -2.80
C THR A 513 26.30 -21.81 -2.50
N CYS A 514 27.54 -21.33 -2.70
CA CYS A 514 28.75 -22.02 -2.27
C CYS A 514 29.26 -21.41 -0.97
N ILE A 515 29.55 -22.25 0.03
CA ILE A 515 30.09 -21.83 1.32
C ILE A 515 31.47 -22.47 1.49
N PHE A 516 32.50 -21.63 1.54
CA PHE A 516 33.87 -22.03 1.87
C PHE A 516 34.12 -21.91 3.37
N PRO A 517 35.14 -22.61 3.93
CA PRO A 517 35.53 -22.46 5.32
C PRO A 517 35.83 -21.00 5.72
N ASP A 518 35.56 -20.69 6.99
CA ASP A 518 35.83 -19.40 7.64
C ASP A 518 37.32 -18.99 7.61
N LYS A 519 38.21 -19.97 7.42
CA LYS A 519 39.68 -19.82 7.47
C LYS A 519 40.38 -20.07 6.12
N THR A 520 39.67 -19.84 5.01
CA THR A 520 40.27 -19.89 3.67
C THR A 520 40.86 -18.53 3.27
N THR A 521 42.07 -18.52 2.73
CA THR A 521 42.70 -17.35 2.12
C THR A 521 42.10 -17.07 0.74
N TYR A 522 41.84 -15.80 0.42
CA TYR A 522 41.29 -15.36 -0.86
C TYR A 522 42.33 -14.57 -1.68
N PRO A 523 42.27 -14.59 -3.04
CA PRO A 523 41.32 -15.36 -3.87
C PRO A 523 41.59 -16.87 -3.79
N ILE A 524 40.55 -17.66 -4.06
CA ILE A 524 40.66 -19.12 -4.23
C ILE A 524 40.88 -19.39 -5.71
N ASP A 525 41.94 -20.12 -6.05
CA ASP A 525 42.24 -20.56 -7.43
C ASP A 525 42.15 -22.09 -7.57
N GLU A 526 42.25 -22.58 -8.81
CA GLU A 526 42.15 -24.00 -9.15
C GLU A 526 43.28 -24.87 -8.57
N THR A 527 44.38 -24.28 -8.08
CA THR A 527 45.46 -25.03 -7.42
C THR A 527 45.11 -25.42 -5.99
N MET A 528 44.17 -24.70 -5.36
CA MET A 528 43.68 -24.96 -4.00
C MET A 528 42.63 -26.10 -3.93
N VAL A 529 42.42 -26.84 -5.02
CA VAL A 529 41.28 -27.76 -5.25
C VAL A 529 41.73 -29.23 -5.43
N GLN A 530 42.97 -29.56 -5.04
CA GLN A 530 43.57 -30.91 -5.16
C GLN A 530 43.17 -31.90 -4.05
#